data_AF-A0A2V1BEI5-F1
#
_entry.id   AF-A0A2V1BEI5-F1
#
_cell.length_a   1.000
_cell.length_b   1.000
_cell.length_c   1.000
_cell.angle_alpha   90.00
_cell.angle_beta   90.00
_cell.angle_gamma   90.00
#
_symmetry.space_group_name_H-M   'P 1'
#
loop_
_entity.id
_entity.type
_entity.pdbx_description
1 polymer ?
#
loop_
_entity_poly.entity_id
_entity_poly.type
_entity_poly.pdbx_seq_one_letter_code
_entity_poly.pdbx_strand_id
1 'polypeptide(L)'
;HKSPNIITLFHKASSPASIRVYTLLKQISATAIEYATEDQASDYSHQTQPRRQEFELNVTEDAPTSDQLKCILQFVGAQNASSIVQGAKYEADAMKKMEQNMESFQRPIVCCPVSQSF
;
A
#
# COMPACT_ATOMS: atom_id res chain seq x y z
N HIS A 1 2.44 -10.42 -21.01
CA HIS A 1 2.87 -9.20 -20.30
C HIS A 1 2.83 -9.46 -18.80
N LYS A 2 3.89 -9.07 -18.05
CA LYS A 2 3.90 -9.11 -16.59
C LYS A 2 3.29 -7.80 -16.09
N SER A 3 2.25 -7.88 -15.26
CA SER A 3 1.62 -6.68 -14.67
C SER A 3 2.58 -6.03 -13.67
N PRO A 4 2.63 -4.68 -13.60
CA PRO A 4 3.41 -3.99 -12.58
C PRO A 4 2.86 -4.33 -11.20
N ASN A 5 3.77 -4.52 -10.23
CA ASN A 5 3.37 -4.60 -8.83
C ASN A 5 3.02 -3.18 -8.38
N ILE A 6 1.73 -2.90 -8.19
CA ILE A 6 1.28 -1.56 -7.78
C ILE A 6 1.11 -1.55 -6.27
N ILE A 7 1.89 -0.76 -5.55
CA ILE A 7 1.65 -0.48 -4.13
C ILE A 7 0.76 0.75 -4.05
N THR A 8 -0.39 0.65 -3.38
CA THR A 8 -1.28 1.80 -3.14
C THR A 8 -1.09 2.33 -1.72
N LEU A 9 -0.72 3.60 -1.59
CA LEU A 9 -0.68 4.33 -0.34
C LEU A 9 -1.90 5.23 -0.23
N PHE A 10 -2.77 4.94 0.74
CA PHE A 10 -3.81 5.86 1.17
C PHE A 10 -3.20 6.87 2.14
N HIS A 11 -3.06 8.10 1.68
CA HIS A 11 -2.33 9.19 2.33
C HIS A 11 -3.29 10.30 2.81
N LYS A 12 -2.83 11.12 3.77
CA LYS A 12 -3.46 12.41 4.11
C LYS A 12 -2.37 13.46 4.31
N ALA A 13 -2.37 14.52 3.53
CA ALA A 13 -1.33 15.57 3.54
C ALA A 13 -1.26 16.30 4.88
N SER A 14 -2.37 16.36 5.62
CA SER A 14 -2.38 16.94 6.96
C SER A 14 -1.84 16.01 8.05
N SER A 15 -1.47 14.77 7.74
CA SER A 15 -0.96 13.77 8.69
C SER A 15 0.56 13.64 8.58
N PRO A 16 1.34 14.03 9.61
CA PRO A 16 2.80 13.88 9.60
C PRO A 16 3.26 12.43 9.41
N ALA A 17 2.49 11.45 9.91
CA ALA A 17 2.78 10.04 9.70
C ALA A 17 2.62 9.65 8.22
N SER A 18 1.57 10.15 7.57
CA SER A 18 1.33 9.90 6.14
C SER A 18 2.42 10.53 5.26
N ILE A 19 2.91 11.72 5.60
CA ILE A 19 4.03 12.37 4.88
C ILE A 19 5.30 11.53 4.99
N ARG A 20 5.64 11.05 6.19
CA ARG A 20 6.85 10.22 6.39
C ARG A 20 6.82 8.94 5.55
N VAL A 21 5.68 8.24 5.55
CA VAL A 21 5.51 7.01 4.75
C VAL A 21 5.58 7.31 3.25
N TYR A 22 4.93 8.38 2.79
CA TYR A 22 5.00 8.83 1.40
C TYR A 22 6.44 9.10 0.95
N THR A 23 7.20 9.90 1.71
CA THR A 23 8.59 10.23 1.38
C THR A 23 9.47 8.99 1.33
N LEU A 24 9.32 8.09 2.30
CA LEU A 24 10.07 6.83 2.34
C LEU A 24 9.76 5.94 1.12
N LEU A 25 8.49 5.71 0.81
CA LEU A 25 8.09 4.87 -0.32
C LEU A 25 8.54 5.47 -1.65
N LYS A 26 8.48 6.80 -1.80
CA LYS A 26 8.96 7.52 -3.00
C LYS A 26 10.48 7.38 -3.18
N GLN A 27 11.25 7.46 -2.10
CA GLN A 27 12.69 7.23 -2.14
C GLN A 27 12.99 5.79 -2.56
N ILE A 28 12.32 4.82 -1.93
CA ILE A 28 12.51 3.39 -2.25
C ILE A 28 12.14 3.10 -3.71
N SER A 29 11.04 3.66 -4.23
CA SER A 29 10.63 3.45 -5.62
C SER A 29 11.63 4.04 -6.61
N ALA A 30 12.18 5.23 -6.35
CA ALA A 30 13.19 5.85 -7.20
C ALA A 30 14.49 5.03 -7.24
N THR A 31 14.97 4.59 -6.08
CA THR A 31 16.18 3.77 -5.96
C THR A 31 16.00 2.40 -6.66
N ALA A 32 14.82 1.79 -6.61
CA ALA A 32 14.57 0.52 -7.31
C ALA A 32 14.71 0.66 -8.84
N ILE A 33 14.29 1.80 -9.41
CA ILE A 33 14.42 2.08 -10.84
C ILE A 33 15.88 2.35 -11.24
N GLU A 34 16.63 3.09 -10.41
CA GLU A 34 18.04 3.39 -10.65
C GLU A 34 18.90 2.12 -10.74
N TYR A 35 18.76 1.21 -9.76
CA TYR A 35 19.47 -0.09 -9.79
C TYR A 35 19.05 -1.00 -10.95
N ALA A 36 17.81 -0.88 -11.44
CA ALA A 36 17.37 -1.63 -12.62
C ALA A 36 18.04 -1.14 -13.91
N THR A 37 18.49 0.12 -13.97
CA THR A 37 19.06 0.72 -15.18
C THR A 37 20.59 0.55 -15.24
N GLU A 38 21.26 0.58 -14.09
CA GLU A 38 22.72 0.47 -13.98
C GLU A 38 23.22 -0.97 -14.20
N ASP A 39 22.47 -1.97 -13.75
CA ASP A 39 22.88 -3.39 -13.70
C ASP A 39 22.43 -4.22 -14.92
N GLN A 40 22.02 -3.55 -16.02
CA GLN A 40 21.58 -4.20 -17.27
C GLN A 40 22.54 -3.94 -18.45
N ALA A 41 23.57 -3.12 -18.27
CA ALA A 41 24.58 -2.83 -19.30
C ALA A 41 25.87 -3.67 -19.16
N SER A 42 26.01 -4.45 -18.08
CA SER A 42 27.18 -5.32 -17.87
C SER A 42 26.76 -6.71 -17.40
N ASP A 43 27.27 -7.72 -18.10
CA ASP A 43 26.95 -9.14 -17.96
C ASP A 43 27.36 -9.78 -16.61
N TYR A 44 26.73 -10.92 -16.30
CA TYR A 44 26.77 -11.76 -15.09
C TYR A 44 28.06 -11.81 -14.23
N SER A 45 27.93 -11.67 -12.90
CA SER A 45 28.32 -12.72 -11.93
C SER A 45 27.88 -12.39 -10.49
N HIS A 46 27.23 -13.35 -9.84
CA HIS A 46 27.08 -13.54 -8.39
C HIS A 46 26.96 -12.29 -7.49
N GLN A 47 25.76 -11.72 -7.37
CA GLN A 47 25.39 -10.91 -6.20
C GLN A 47 24.07 -11.43 -5.62
N THR A 48 24.17 -12.23 -4.56
CA THR A 48 23.06 -12.68 -3.70
C THR A 48 22.56 -11.53 -2.82
N GLN A 49 22.15 -10.42 -3.41
CA GLN A 49 21.23 -9.50 -2.77
C GLN A 49 19.87 -9.72 -3.42
N PRO A 50 18.77 -9.90 -2.66
CA PRO A 50 17.46 -9.96 -3.27
C PRO A 50 17.25 -8.66 -4.04
N ARG A 51 17.23 -8.75 -5.39
CA ARG A 51 16.86 -7.66 -6.28
C ARG A 51 15.61 -7.02 -5.69
N ARG A 52 15.70 -5.76 -5.24
CA ARG A 52 14.52 -5.03 -4.77
C ARG A 52 13.54 -5.02 -5.92
N GLN A 53 12.38 -5.65 -5.70
CA GLN A 53 11.39 -5.82 -6.74
C GLN A 53 10.87 -4.43 -7.12
N GLU A 54 10.95 -4.09 -8.40
CA GLU A 54 10.33 -2.89 -8.94
C GLU A 54 8.83 -2.91 -8.64
N PHE A 55 8.33 -1.76 -8.20
CA PHE A 55 6.91 -1.53 -7.97
C PHE A 55 6.55 -0.11 -8.40
N GLU A 56 5.32 0.06 -8.82
CA GLU A 56 4.73 1.37 -9.06
C GLU A 56 4.05 1.85 -7.77
N LEU A 57 4.37 3.07 -7.34
CA LEU A 57 3.74 3.67 -6.17
C LEU A 57 2.54 4.52 -6.60
N ASN A 58 1.34 4.03 -6.32
CA ASN A 58 0.11 4.81 -6.42
C ASN A 58 -0.17 5.51 -5.08
N VAL A 59 -0.43 6.81 -5.10
CA VAL A 59 -0.71 7.60 -3.88
C VAL A 59 -2.05 8.30 -4.06
N THR A 60 -2.95 8.12 -3.10
CA THR A 60 -4.29 8.70 -3.16
C THR A 60 -4.74 9.21 -1.80
N GLU A 61 -5.49 10.31 -1.79
CA GLU A 61 -6.23 10.81 -0.63
C GLU A 61 -7.70 10.39 -0.65
N ASP A 62 -8.13 9.67 -1.68
CA ASP A 62 -9.49 9.17 -1.81
C ASP A 62 -9.76 8.07 -0.77
N ALA A 63 -11.04 7.74 -0.58
CA ALA A 63 -11.40 6.56 0.19
C ALA A 63 -11.04 5.28 -0.60
N PRO A 64 -10.68 4.18 0.08
CA PRO A 64 -10.61 2.88 -0.59
C PRO A 64 -11.98 2.52 -1.18
N THR A 65 -11.96 1.82 -2.30
CA THR A 65 -13.18 1.17 -2.81
C THR A 65 -13.69 0.14 -1.80
N SER A 66 -14.98 -0.21 -1.89
CA SER A 66 -15.61 -1.20 -1.00
C SER A 66 -14.84 -2.53 -0.97
N ASP A 67 -14.43 -3.02 -2.14
CA ASP A 67 -13.67 -4.27 -2.26
C ASP A 67 -12.27 -4.16 -1.66
N GLN A 68 -11.59 -3.03 -1.84
CA GLN A 68 -10.28 -2.78 -1.22
C GLN A 68 -10.40 -2.73 0.30
N LEU A 69 -11.41 -2.04 0.84
CA LEU A 69 -11.65 -1.96 2.27
C LEU A 69 -11.97 -3.34 2.86
N LYS A 70 -12.81 -4.12 2.18
CA LYS A 70 -13.13 -5.49 2.56
C LYS A 70 -11.88 -6.37 2.60
N CYS A 71 -11.04 -6.32 1.57
CA CYS A 71 -9.77 -7.05 1.55
C CYS A 71 -8.85 -6.65 2.70
N ILE A 72 -8.72 -5.35 2.97
CA ILE A 72 -7.91 -4.83 4.09
C ILE A 72 -8.43 -5.38 5.43
N LEU A 73 -9.74 -5.30 5.67
CA LEU A 73 -10.37 -5.77 6.91
C LEU A 73 -10.25 -7.29 7.10
N GLN A 74 -10.37 -8.07 6.02
CA GLN A 74 -10.16 -9.52 6.04
C GLN A 74 -8.72 -9.89 6.40
N PHE A 75 -7.74 -9.20 5.81
CA PHE A 75 -6.33 -9.44 6.08
C PHE A 75 -5.92 -9.08 7.50
N VAL A 76 -6.38 -7.92 7.99
CA VAL A 76 -6.08 -7.41 9.33
C VAL A 76 -6.86 -8.16 10.42
N GLY A 77 -7.95 -8.82 10.03
CA GLY A 77 -8.84 -9.58 10.90
C GLY A 77 -9.91 -8.69 11.54
N ALA A 78 -11.14 -9.21 11.63
CA ALA A 78 -12.31 -8.44 12.05
C ALA A 78 -12.18 -7.79 13.45
N GLN A 79 -11.38 -8.37 14.35
CA GLN A 79 -11.14 -7.82 15.70
C GLN A 79 -10.36 -6.50 15.68
N ASN A 80 -9.65 -6.22 14.58
CA ASN A 80 -8.81 -5.05 14.40
C ASN A 80 -9.49 -4.02 13.47
N ALA A 81 -10.79 -4.15 13.20
CA ALA A 81 -11.50 -3.20 12.32
C ALA A 81 -11.35 -1.74 12.78
N SER A 82 -11.27 -1.51 14.09
CA SER A 82 -11.08 -0.17 14.68
C SER A 82 -9.75 0.49 14.29
N SER A 83 -8.70 -0.29 13.98
CA SER A 83 -7.40 0.24 13.54
C SER A 83 -7.41 0.72 12.09
N ILE A 84 -8.41 0.29 11.31
CA ILE A 84 -8.59 0.68 9.91
C ILE A 84 -9.66 1.77 9.80
N VAL A 85 -10.78 1.60 10.50
CA VAL A 85 -11.89 2.56 10.54
C VAL A 85 -12.19 2.90 11.99
N GLN A 86 -12.01 4.17 12.35
CA GLN A 86 -12.18 4.64 13.72
C GLN A 86 -13.56 4.30 14.27
N GLY A 87 -13.59 3.62 15.43
CA GLY A 87 -14.81 3.22 16.12
C GLY A 87 -15.54 2.02 15.51
N ALA A 88 -14.99 1.37 14.47
CA ALA A 88 -15.53 0.14 13.94
C ALA A 88 -15.29 -1.05 14.88
N LYS A 89 -16.32 -1.89 15.07
CA LYS A 89 -16.22 -3.10 15.91
C LYS A 89 -16.00 -4.38 15.11
N TYR A 90 -16.49 -4.41 13.87
CA TYR A 90 -16.45 -5.54 12.96
C TYR A 90 -16.58 -5.04 11.51
N GLU A 91 -16.39 -5.93 10.53
CA GLU A 91 -16.34 -5.57 9.11
C GLU A 91 -17.55 -4.75 8.64
N ALA A 92 -18.78 -5.23 8.83
CA ALA A 92 -19.98 -4.51 8.38
C ALA A 92 -20.14 -3.13 9.05
N ASP A 93 -19.68 -2.97 10.29
CA ASP A 93 -19.69 -1.68 10.99
C ASP A 93 -18.62 -0.73 10.41
N ALA A 94 -17.45 -1.24 10.03
CA ALA A 94 -16.41 -0.47 9.34
C ALA A 94 -16.91 0.03 7.98
N MET A 95 -17.56 -0.82 7.18
CA MET A 95 -18.13 -0.45 5.88
C MET A 95 -19.16 0.69 6.03
N LYS A 96 -20.10 0.52 6.96
CA LYS A 96 -21.14 1.53 7.22
C LYS A 96 -20.55 2.87 7.68
N LYS A 97 -19.55 2.84 8.57
CA LYS A 97 -18.89 4.06 9.06
C LYS A 97 -18.13 4.78 7.95
N MET A 98 -17.52 4.04 7.03
CA MET A 98 -16.83 4.60 5.87
C MET A 98 -17.77 5.33 4.91
N GLU A 99 -18.97 4.78 4.69
CA GLU A 99 -20.00 5.45 3.89
C GLU A 99 -20.53 6.72 4.56
N GLN A 100 -20.62 6.73 5.89
CA GLN A 100 -21.14 7.86 6.66
C GLN A 100 -20.10 8.98 6.83
N ASN A 101 -18.84 8.62 7.04
CA ASN A 101 -17.76 9.55 7.29
C ASN A 101 -16.43 8.99 6.78
N MET A 102 -16.00 9.46 5.61
CA MET A 102 -14.71 9.09 5.03
C MET A 102 -13.51 9.45 5.92
N GLU A 103 -13.62 10.43 6.80
CA GLU A 103 -12.57 10.79 7.76
C GLU A 103 -12.41 9.77 8.89
N SER A 104 -13.34 8.82 9.02
CA SER A 104 -13.16 7.68 9.92
C SER A 104 -12.09 6.69 9.43
N PHE A 105 -11.69 6.76 8.15
CA PHE A 105 -10.59 5.96 7.62
C PHE A 105 -9.25 6.40 8.22
N GLN A 106 -8.57 5.49 8.90
CA GLN A 106 -7.26 5.79 9.47
C GLN A 106 -6.19 5.79 8.38
N ARG A 107 -5.40 6.86 8.33
CA ARG A 107 -4.32 7.06 7.35
C ARG A 107 -2.99 7.32 8.05
N PRO A 108 -1.86 6.76 7.56
CA PRO A 108 -1.72 6.10 6.27
C PRO A 108 -2.03 4.60 6.30
N ILE A 109 -2.51 4.06 5.15
CA ILE A 109 -2.60 2.62 4.92
C ILE A 109 -1.86 2.28 3.62
N VAL A 110 -0.99 1.27 3.67
CA VAL A 110 -0.27 0.74 2.52
C VAL A 110 -0.90 -0.59 2.13
N CYS A 111 -1.38 -0.69 0.89
CA CYS A 111 -1.97 -1.90 0.33
C CYS A 111 -1.10 -2.41 -0.81
N CYS A 112 -0.61 -3.63 -0.68
CA CYS A 112 0.08 -4.35 -1.75
C CYS A 112 -0.85 -5.46 -2.25
N PRO A 113 -1.17 -5.55 -3.55
CA PRO A 113 -1.84 -6.71 -4.10
C PRO A 113 -0.91 -7.91 -3.94
N VAL A 114 -1.34 -8.90 -3.17
CA VAL A 114 -0.64 -10.18 -3.10
C VAL A 114 -0.87 -10.86 -4.44
N SER A 115 0.16 -10.98 -5.26
CA SER A 115 0.10 -11.83 -6.44
C SER A 115 -0.15 -13.25 -5.95
N GLN A 116 -1.38 -13.75 -6.06
CA GLN A 116 -1.65 -15.17 -5.91
C GLN A 116 -0.99 -15.89 -7.08
N SER A 117 0.21 -16.42 -6.84
CA SER A 117 0.77 -17.45 -7.69
C SER A 117 -0.06 -18.71 -7.47
N PHE A 118 -0.90 -19.07 -8.43
CA PHE A 118 -1.49 -20.41 -8.56
C PHE A 118 -0.57 -21.29 -9.41
#